data_AF-A0A969B5W1-F1
#
_entry.id   AF-A0A969B5W1-F1
#
_cell.length_a   1.000
_cell.length_b   1.000
_cell.length_c   1.000
_cell.angle_alpha   90.00
_cell.angle_beta   90.00
_cell.angle_gamma   90.00
#
_symmetry.space_group_name_H-M   'P 1'
#
loop_
_entity.id
_entity.type
_entity.pdbx_description
1 polymer ?
#
loop_
_entity_poly.entity_id
_entity_poly.type
_entity_poly.pdbx_seq_one_letter_code
_entity_poly.pdbx_strand_id
1 'polypeptide(L)'
;MEPLIGEERIREERAREERAREQAGSVAELETEPVAGPGLGVTGVVVAVQANYYHVQLDPMANWAGSPAEPQSGTNPGTNPGGLLLCLRRARLKKLGQRIMVGDRVQVEQPDWVDRRGVIAAIWPRRSELDRPPVANADQILLVFAQAEPSLDPHQLSRFLVKAESTGLRILLALSKSDLVSETVRRGWRDRLIAWGYDPFFLSLYGPDQVAQLQTALQGQITIVAGPSGVGKSSLINRLIPDQSLRISEVSGKLGRGRHTTRHVELFELPRGGLLADTPGFNQPQLDSAPELLPQLFPEIRQRLAAGRCQFANCRHCSEPNCVVRGDGAMADWERYGDYLVYLTELEAWQASRDRQANPEAIVKEKQNSDGKVTLEPKLEPKRYRRESRKSRRQEISNFTGKVSDLEQFLGSEAEEDLR
;
A
#
# COMPACT_ATOMS: atom_id res chain seq x y z
N MET A 1 -37.10 29.94 -28.78
CA MET A 1 -36.62 30.72 -27.63
C MET A 1 -36.62 29.78 -26.44
N GLU A 2 -35.44 29.31 -26.04
CA GLU A 2 -35.07 28.64 -24.77
C GLU A 2 -33.81 27.79 -25.01
N PRO A 3 -32.62 28.40 -25.02
CA PRO A 3 -31.45 27.69 -24.51
C PRO A 3 -30.56 28.54 -23.59
N LEU A 4 -31.04 29.67 -23.07
CA LEU A 4 -30.20 30.62 -22.32
C LEU A 4 -30.04 30.29 -20.82
N ILE A 5 -30.84 29.38 -20.25
CA ILE A 5 -30.85 29.11 -18.79
C ILE A 5 -29.73 28.13 -18.37
N GLY A 6 -29.20 27.31 -19.29
CA GLY A 6 -28.15 26.33 -19.00
C GLY A 6 -26.75 26.94 -18.87
N GLU A 7 -26.43 27.95 -19.68
CA GLU A 7 -25.11 28.59 -19.70
C GLU A 7 -24.89 29.53 -18.51
N GLU A 8 -25.96 30.20 -18.03
CA GLU A 8 -25.88 31.03 -16.81
C GLU A 8 -25.62 30.19 -15.56
N ARG A 9 -26.24 29.01 -15.44
CA ARG A 9 -25.99 28.09 -14.33
C ARG A 9 -24.54 27.60 -14.26
N ILE A 10 -23.94 27.27 -15.41
CA ILE A 10 -22.54 26.82 -15.47
C ILE A 10 -21.58 27.98 -15.16
N ARG A 11 -21.92 29.22 -15.53
CA ARG A 11 -21.13 30.41 -15.17
C ARG A 11 -21.21 30.72 -13.68
N GLU A 12 -22.38 30.63 -13.06
CA GLU A 12 -22.55 30.82 -11.61
C GLU A 12 -21.84 29.73 -10.79
N GLU A 13 -21.85 28.49 -11.27
CA GLU A 13 -21.17 27.37 -10.60
C GLU A 13 -19.64 27.51 -10.66
N ARG A 14 -19.09 27.91 -11.82
CA ARG A 14 -17.65 28.23 -11.95
C ARG A 14 -17.25 29.44 -11.11
N ALA A 15 -18.07 30.48 -11.03
CA ALA A 15 -17.78 31.64 -10.18
C ALA A 15 -17.83 31.29 -8.67
N ARG A 16 -18.66 30.31 -8.28
CA ARG A 16 -18.65 29.76 -6.91
C ARG A 16 -17.42 28.92 -6.63
N GLU A 17 -16.98 28.09 -7.57
CA GLU A 17 -15.75 27.29 -7.45
C GLU A 17 -14.50 28.17 -7.40
N GLU A 18 -14.47 29.26 -8.16
CA GLU A 18 -13.36 30.22 -8.17
C GLU A 18 -13.29 31.02 -6.86
N ARG A 19 -14.43 31.48 -6.33
CA ARG A 19 -14.50 32.10 -4.99
C ARG A 19 -14.17 31.12 -3.86
N ALA A 20 -14.53 29.84 -4.00
CA ALA A 20 -14.15 28.80 -3.06
C ALA A 20 -12.64 28.49 -3.13
N ARG A 21 -12.03 28.58 -4.32
CA ARG A 21 -10.56 28.49 -4.49
C ARG A 21 -9.83 29.70 -3.93
N GLU A 22 -10.35 30.91 -4.11
CA GLU A 22 -9.78 32.12 -3.51
C GLU A 22 -9.92 32.12 -1.97
N GLN A 23 -11.06 31.66 -1.43
CA GLN A 23 -11.22 31.46 0.01
C GLN A 23 -10.31 30.32 0.54
N ALA A 24 -10.14 29.22 -0.20
CA ALA A 24 -9.19 28.16 0.16
C ALA A 24 -7.72 28.60 0.05
N GLY A 25 -7.39 29.50 -0.88
CA GLY A 25 -6.07 30.11 -1.01
C GLY A 25 -5.73 31.10 0.09
N SER A 26 -6.73 31.74 0.71
CA SER A 26 -6.53 32.74 1.78
C SER A 26 -6.37 32.18 3.20
N VAL A 27 -6.49 30.85 3.39
CA VAL A 27 -6.36 30.18 4.71
C VAL A 27 -5.06 29.36 4.83
N ALA A 28 -4.15 29.48 3.86
CA ALA A 28 -2.92 28.68 3.76
C ALA A 28 -1.63 29.36 4.27
N GLU A 29 -1.74 30.37 5.14
CA GLU A 29 -0.59 30.92 5.91
C GLU A 29 -0.97 31.04 7.40
N LEU A 30 -1.20 29.89 8.03
CA LEU A 30 -1.04 29.75 9.47
C LEU A 30 -0.23 28.47 9.66
N GLU A 31 1.09 28.62 9.56
CA GLU A 31 2.08 27.69 10.09
C GLU A 31 1.83 27.56 11.60
N THR A 32 0.88 26.72 12.00
CA THR A 32 0.87 26.19 13.36
C THR A 32 1.82 25.02 13.38
N GLU A 33 3.12 25.32 13.48
CA GLU A 33 4.05 24.38 14.11
C GLU A 33 3.42 23.92 15.42
N PRO A 34 3.45 22.62 15.75
CA PRO A 34 3.02 22.18 17.07
C PRO A 34 3.93 22.88 18.07
N VAL A 35 3.35 23.75 18.90
CA VAL A 35 4.03 24.45 19.99
C VAL A 35 4.76 23.40 20.82
N ALA A 36 6.07 23.30 20.60
CA ALA A 36 6.99 22.55 21.42
C ALA A 36 7.00 23.23 22.79
N GLY A 37 6.21 22.69 23.72
CA GLY A 37 6.37 23.04 25.12
C GLY A 37 7.81 22.72 25.56
N PRO A 38 8.41 23.51 26.46
CA PRO A 38 9.78 23.30 26.91
C PRO A 38 9.83 22.07 27.82
N GLY A 39 9.93 20.91 27.20
CA GLY A 39 10.33 19.66 27.81
C GLY A 39 11.30 18.99 26.84
N LEU A 40 12.48 18.60 27.33
CA LEU A 40 13.50 17.88 26.56
C LEU A 40 12.94 16.53 26.06
N GLY A 41 12.12 16.56 25.02
CA GLY A 41 11.68 15.36 24.31
C GLY A 41 12.73 14.99 23.27
N VAL A 42 13.08 13.71 23.19
CA VAL A 42 14.00 13.20 22.17
C VAL A 42 13.16 12.73 20.98
N THR A 43 13.65 12.94 19.76
CA THR A 43 12.98 12.48 18.54
C THR A 43 13.51 11.13 18.09
N GLY A 44 12.66 10.38 17.40
CA GLY A 44 13.06 9.11 16.81
C GLY A 44 12.05 8.58 15.79
N VAL A 45 12.40 7.42 15.23
CA VAL A 45 11.58 6.68 14.25
C VAL A 45 11.08 5.40 14.90
N VAL A 46 9.79 5.10 14.73
CA VAL A 46 9.21 3.82 15.15
C VAL A 46 9.70 2.71 14.22
N VAL A 47 10.55 1.80 14.69
CA VAL A 47 11.13 0.71 13.87
C VAL A 47 10.31 -0.58 13.93
N ALA A 48 9.57 -0.83 15.01
CA ALA A 48 8.71 -1.99 15.13
C ALA A 48 7.50 -1.71 16.05
N VAL A 49 6.38 -2.37 15.76
CA VAL A 49 5.13 -2.28 16.54
C VAL A 49 4.77 -3.66 17.09
N GLN A 50 4.71 -3.78 18.42
CA GLN A 50 4.42 -5.04 19.11
C GLN A 50 3.28 -4.84 20.13
N ALA A 51 2.05 -5.13 19.69
CA ALA A 51 0.82 -5.00 20.47
C ALA A 51 0.64 -3.61 21.13
N ASN A 52 1.12 -3.44 22.37
CA ASN A 52 0.99 -2.21 23.15
C ASN A 52 2.32 -1.43 23.29
N TYR A 53 3.42 -1.97 22.78
CA TYR A 53 4.75 -1.39 22.85
C TYR A 53 5.29 -1.06 21.46
N TYR A 54 6.14 -0.04 21.41
CA TYR A 54 6.72 0.50 20.19
C TYR A 54 8.23 0.56 20.36
N HIS A 55 8.98 -0.04 19.43
CA HIS A 55 10.42 0.15 19.39
C HIS A 55 10.71 1.45 18.64
N VAL A 56 11.36 2.40 19.32
CA VAL A 56 11.72 3.70 18.75
C VAL A 56 13.23 3.80 18.70
N GLN A 57 13.77 3.97 17.49
CA GLN A 57 15.17 4.30 17.29
C GLN A 57 15.31 5.81 17.39
N LEU A 58 16.09 6.29 18.36
CA LEU A 58 16.32 7.70 18.55
C LEU A 58 17.28 8.25 17.50
N ASP A 59 17.07 9.52 17.14
CA ASP A 59 18.02 10.24 16.31
C ASP A 59 19.37 10.36 17.05
N PRO A 60 20.50 10.27 16.34
CA PRO A 60 21.81 10.48 16.96
C PRO A 60 21.85 11.88 17.56
N MET A 61 22.08 11.96 18.88
CA MET A 61 22.14 13.23 19.59
C MET A 61 23.40 14.00 19.16
N ALA A 62 23.25 14.90 18.19
CA ALA A 62 24.23 15.95 17.96
C ALA A 62 24.14 16.93 19.15
N ASN A 63 25.14 16.92 20.03
CA ASN A 63 25.32 17.81 21.19
C ASN A 63 24.53 17.46 22.46
N TRP A 64 25.03 16.50 23.23
CA TRP A 64 24.91 16.56 24.70
C TRP A 64 26.31 16.55 25.32
N ALA A 65 26.81 17.75 25.66
CA ALA A 65 28.04 17.95 26.42
C ALA A 65 27.81 17.58 27.90
N GLY A 66 27.76 16.28 28.19
CA GLY A 66 27.52 15.80 29.56
C GLY A 66 27.29 14.30 29.64
N SER A 67 28.22 13.51 29.11
CA SER A 67 28.25 12.07 29.34
C SER A 67 29.44 11.75 30.26
N PRO A 68 29.23 11.36 31.54
CA PRO A 68 30.30 10.81 32.35
C PRO A 68 30.31 9.29 32.14
N ALA A 69 31.01 8.83 31.09
CA ALA A 69 31.52 7.46 31.02
C ALA A 69 32.56 7.37 29.90
N GLU A 70 33.83 7.26 30.29
CA GLU A 70 34.92 6.86 29.41
C GLU A 70 34.63 5.48 28.79
N PRO A 71 35.00 5.25 27.52
CA PRO A 71 34.91 3.94 26.91
C PRO A 71 36.04 3.05 27.43
N GLN A 72 35.71 2.05 28.25
CA GLN A 72 36.62 0.92 28.46
C GLN A 72 36.64 0.06 27.19
N SER A 73 37.77 0.19 26.48
CA SER A 73 38.40 -0.75 25.54
C SER A 73 37.54 -1.89 24.96
N GLY A 74 37.31 -1.87 23.64
CA GLY A 74 37.20 -3.12 22.86
C GLY A 74 36.12 -3.24 21.78
N THR A 75 35.44 -2.18 21.34
CA THR A 75 34.43 -2.29 20.27
C THR A 75 34.71 -1.35 19.09
N ASN A 76 34.56 -1.92 17.88
CA ASN A 76 34.85 -1.31 16.58
C ASN A 76 34.25 0.10 16.41
N PRO A 77 34.95 1.02 15.72
CA PRO A 77 34.43 2.34 15.38
C PRO A 77 33.47 2.21 14.19
N GLY A 78 32.19 1.94 14.47
CA GLY A 78 31.16 1.83 13.42
C GLY A 78 29.71 1.78 13.89
N THR A 79 29.44 1.59 15.17
CA THR A 79 28.08 1.50 15.70
C THR A 79 27.68 2.83 16.34
N ASN A 80 26.88 3.62 15.62
CA ASN A 80 26.32 4.88 16.13
C ASN A 80 25.41 4.56 17.34
N PRO A 81 25.58 5.18 18.52
CA PRO A 81 24.74 4.89 19.69
C PRO A 81 23.42 5.69 19.62
N GLY A 82 22.65 5.51 18.55
CA GLY A 82 21.23 5.88 18.54
C GLY A 82 20.48 4.85 19.39
N GLY A 83 20.23 5.17 20.66
CA GLY A 83 19.64 4.22 21.61
C GLY A 83 18.26 3.75 21.16
N LEU A 84 18.05 2.42 21.10
CA LEU A 84 16.73 1.82 20.90
C LEU A 84 15.94 1.87 22.21
N LEU A 85 14.77 2.51 22.20
CA LEU A 85 13.86 2.59 23.36
C LEU A 85 12.58 1.79 23.13
N LEU A 86 12.15 1.07 24.17
CA LEU A 86 10.83 0.45 24.24
C LEU A 86 9.82 1.47 24.79
N CYS A 87 8.98 2.00 23.92
CA CYS A 87 8.07 3.08 24.25
C CYS A 87 6.61 2.63 24.39
N LEU A 88 5.89 3.30 25.29
CA LEU A 88 4.44 3.20 25.43
C LEU A 88 3.75 4.40 24.78
N ARG A 89 2.55 4.19 24.24
CA ARG A 89 1.73 5.29 23.72
C ARG A 89 1.04 6.05 24.85
N ARG A 90 1.17 7.39 24.87
CA ARG A 90 0.45 8.24 25.83
C ARG A 90 -1.07 8.11 25.68
N ALA A 91 -1.79 8.07 26.80
CA ALA A 91 -3.25 7.89 26.82
C ALA A 91 -4.03 8.96 26.02
N ARG A 92 -3.50 10.19 25.92
CA ARG A 92 -4.09 11.27 25.12
C ARG A 92 -4.13 10.94 23.62
N LEU A 93 -3.08 10.31 23.08
CA LEU A 93 -3.04 9.89 21.67
C LEU A 93 -4.11 8.83 21.37
N LYS A 94 -4.41 7.95 22.34
CA LYS A 94 -5.50 6.97 22.22
C LYS A 94 -6.87 7.65 22.13
N LYS A 95 -7.10 8.75 22.86
CA LYS A 95 -8.35 9.52 22.81
C LYS A 95 -8.52 10.30 21.49
N LEU A 96 -7.42 10.70 20.86
CA LEU A 96 -7.40 11.35 19.55
C LEU A 96 -7.56 10.37 18.37
N GLY A 97 -7.61 9.06 18.63
CA GLY A 97 -7.74 8.04 17.58
C GLY A 97 -6.50 7.86 16.70
N GLN A 98 -5.38 8.53 17.01
CA GLN A 98 -4.17 8.44 16.21
C GLN A 98 -3.52 7.05 16.33
N ARG A 99 -3.40 6.37 15.19
CA ARG A 99 -2.71 5.09 15.04
C ARG A 99 -1.23 5.34 14.81
N ILE A 100 -0.37 4.76 15.65
CA ILE A 100 1.08 4.75 15.43
C ILE A 100 1.43 3.60 14.48
N MET A 101 2.25 3.87 13.49
CA MET A 101 2.73 2.91 12.50
C MET A 101 4.26 2.85 12.49
N VAL A 102 4.78 1.78 11.89
CA VAL A 102 6.22 1.65 11.62
C VAL A 102 6.62 2.76 10.64
N GLY A 103 7.74 3.42 10.89
CA GLY A 103 8.23 4.57 10.13
C GLY A 103 7.69 5.92 10.59
N ASP A 104 6.76 5.98 11.55
CA ASP A 104 6.31 7.25 12.13
C ASP A 104 7.47 7.95 12.86
N ARG A 105 7.62 9.25 12.59
CA ARG A 105 8.47 10.17 13.36
C ARG A 105 7.74 10.55 14.64
N VAL A 106 8.36 10.32 15.79
CA VAL A 106 7.72 10.48 17.09
C VAL A 106 8.58 11.30 18.04
N GLN A 107 7.91 12.02 18.94
CA GLN A 107 8.55 12.66 20.09
C GLN A 107 8.37 11.76 21.31
N VAL A 108 9.49 11.43 21.96
CA VAL A 108 9.55 10.59 23.16
C VAL A 108 9.83 11.49 24.37
N GLU A 109 8.97 11.40 25.38
CA GLU A 109 9.14 12.03 26.69
C GLU A 109 9.56 10.98 27.73
N GLN A 110 10.21 11.45 28.80
CA GLN A 110 10.64 10.63 29.95
C GLN A 110 11.45 9.39 29.54
N PRO A 111 12.54 9.54 28.76
CA PRO A 111 13.40 8.41 28.43
C PRO A 111 14.10 7.93 29.71
N ASP A 112 13.83 6.68 30.09
CA ASP A 112 14.62 5.93 31.04
C ASP A 112 15.76 5.25 30.28
N TRP A 113 16.96 5.80 30.41
CA TRP A 113 18.16 5.29 29.73
C TRP A 113 18.69 3.99 30.34
N VAL A 114 18.37 3.71 31.60
CA VAL A 114 18.82 2.52 32.31
C VAL A 114 17.99 1.32 31.84
N ASP A 115 16.66 1.46 31.88
CA ASP A 115 15.73 0.40 31.45
C ASP A 115 15.39 0.46 29.95
N ARG A 116 15.91 1.47 29.23
CA ARG A 116 15.63 1.77 27.82
C ARG A 116 14.13 1.88 27.52
N ARG A 117 13.41 2.67 28.31
CA ARG A 117 11.96 2.89 28.18
C ARG A 117 11.62 4.33 27.90
N GLY A 118 10.45 4.58 27.32
CA GLY A 118 9.98 5.95 27.09
C GLY A 118 8.47 6.02 26.83
N VAL A 119 7.96 7.24 26.66
CA VAL A 119 6.55 7.47 26.33
C VAL A 119 6.45 8.30 25.05
N ILE A 120 5.75 7.78 24.03
CA ILE A 120 5.45 8.53 22.82
C ILE A 120 4.40 9.60 23.16
N ALA A 121 4.82 10.85 23.11
CA ALA A 121 4.01 12.01 23.44
C ALA A 121 3.27 12.57 22.22
N ALA A 122 3.93 12.59 21.06
CA ALA A 122 3.40 13.13 19.81
C ALA A 122 3.90 12.35 18.59
N ILE A 123 3.11 12.38 17.52
CA ILE A 123 3.44 11.83 16.20
C ILE A 123 3.53 13.01 15.24
N TRP A 124 4.59 13.05 14.45
CA TRP A 124 4.79 14.09 13.45
C TRP A 124 3.96 13.81 12.18
N PRO A 125 3.63 14.84 11.38
CA PRO A 125 2.89 14.67 10.13
C PRO A 125 3.59 13.68 9.19
N ARG A 126 2.80 12.80 8.57
CA ARG A 126 3.29 11.79 7.62
C ARG A 126 3.52 12.41 6.25
N ARG A 127 4.63 12.04 5.61
CA ARG A 127 4.92 12.36 4.21
C ARG A 127 4.35 11.32 3.24
N SER A 128 4.30 10.07 3.68
CA SER A 128 3.75 8.94 2.92
C SER A 128 3.12 7.93 3.89
N GLU A 129 2.12 7.19 3.40
CA GLU A 129 1.44 6.13 4.14
C GLU A 129 1.10 5.01 3.17
N LEU A 130 1.58 3.80 3.49
CA LEU A 130 1.23 2.59 2.77
C LEU A 130 0.28 1.77 3.62
N ASP A 131 -0.80 1.28 3.02
CA ASP A 131 -1.78 0.46 3.74
C ASP A 131 -1.30 -0.97 3.95
N ARG A 132 -0.62 -1.51 2.94
CA ARG A 132 -0.22 -2.93 2.88
C ARG A 132 1.14 -3.04 2.22
N PRO A 133 2.21 -3.27 2.99
CA PRO A 133 2.32 -3.31 4.46
C PRO A 133 2.13 -1.93 5.10
N PRO A 134 1.65 -1.86 6.36
CA PRO A 134 1.46 -0.60 7.07
C PRO A 134 2.80 0.06 7.43
N VAL A 135 3.27 0.97 6.59
CA VAL A 135 4.52 1.74 6.78
C VAL A 135 4.25 3.21 6.47
N ALA A 136 4.68 4.08 7.39
CA ALA A 136 4.66 5.52 7.21
C ALA A 136 6.05 6.04 6.80
N ASN A 137 6.07 7.18 6.10
CA ASN A 137 7.29 7.89 5.71
C ASN A 137 8.30 7.02 4.94
N ALA A 138 7.80 6.03 4.20
CA ALA A 138 8.63 5.33 3.23
C ALA A 138 9.04 6.30 2.11
N ASP A 139 10.31 6.29 1.73
CA ASP A 139 10.85 7.17 0.69
C ASP A 139 10.91 6.45 -0.67
N GLN A 140 11.17 5.14 -0.64
CA GLN A 140 11.40 4.36 -1.85
C GLN A 140 11.05 2.88 -1.72
N ILE A 141 10.81 2.24 -2.86
CA ILE A 141 10.57 0.81 -3.01
C ILE A 141 11.73 0.21 -3.81
N LEU A 142 12.39 -0.78 -3.23
CA LEU A 142 13.35 -1.63 -3.91
C LEU A 142 12.62 -2.87 -4.46
N LEU A 143 12.33 -2.85 -5.75
CA LEU A 143 11.77 -4.00 -6.47
C LEU A 143 12.90 -4.94 -6.89
N VAL A 144 12.88 -6.17 -6.37
CA VAL A 144 13.88 -7.19 -6.65
C VAL A 144 13.29 -8.29 -7.52
N PHE A 145 13.92 -8.54 -8.67
CA PHE A 145 13.59 -9.63 -9.58
C PHE A 145 14.83 -10.44 -9.92
N ALA A 146 14.67 -11.74 -10.17
CA ALA A 146 15.77 -12.56 -10.64
C ALA A 146 15.80 -12.59 -12.16
N GLN A 147 17.00 -12.52 -12.76
CA GLN A 147 17.16 -12.76 -14.20
C GLN A 147 17.12 -14.24 -14.56
N ALA A 148 17.56 -15.10 -13.65
CA ALA A 148 17.51 -16.54 -13.80
C ALA A 148 17.06 -17.21 -12.50
N GLU A 149 16.34 -18.33 -12.63
CA GLU A 149 15.85 -19.14 -11.50
C GLU A 149 15.08 -18.34 -10.42
N PRO A 150 13.88 -17.82 -10.70
CA PRO A 150 13.10 -17.98 -11.93
C PRO A 150 13.54 -17.01 -13.03
N SER A 151 13.24 -17.35 -14.29
CA SER A 151 13.43 -16.44 -15.42
C SER A 151 12.54 -15.21 -15.25
N LEU A 152 13.05 -14.05 -15.66
CA LEU A 152 12.31 -12.79 -15.59
C LEU A 152 11.11 -12.79 -16.54
N ASP A 153 9.90 -12.74 -15.98
CA ASP A 153 8.66 -12.58 -16.75
C ASP A 153 8.30 -11.09 -16.92
N PRO A 154 8.22 -10.57 -18.16
CA PRO A 154 7.85 -9.19 -18.42
C PRO A 154 6.47 -8.81 -17.86
N HIS A 155 5.49 -9.70 -17.96
CA HIS A 155 4.11 -9.44 -17.53
C HIS A 155 4.03 -9.32 -16.01
N GLN A 156 4.68 -10.24 -15.30
CA GLN A 156 4.80 -10.13 -13.84
C GLN A 156 5.53 -8.86 -13.43
N LEU A 157 6.66 -8.53 -14.06
CA LEU A 157 7.42 -7.32 -13.75
C LEU A 157 6.60 -6.05 -13.97
N SER A 158 5.90 -5.95 -15.11
CA SER A 158 5.02 -4.82 -15.43
C SER A 158 3.98 -4.59 -14.34
N ARG A 159 3.32 -5.66 -13.87
CA ARG A 159 2.33 -5.58 -12.80
C ARG A 159 2.91 -5.04 -11.49
N PHE A 160 4.12 -5.45 -11.15
CA PHE A 160 4.82 -4.97 -9.95
C PHE A 160 5.20 -3.50 -10.07
N LEU A 161 5.67 -3.07 -11.24
CA LEU A 161 5.99 -1.67 -11.52
C LEU A 161 4.75 -0.79 -11.40
N VAL A 162 3.63 -1.19 -12.01
CA VAL A 162 2.35 -0.46 -11.91
C VAL A 162 1.89 -0.34 -10.45
N LYS A 163 1.98 -1.41 -9.66
CA LYS A 163 1.64 -1.34 -8.24
C LYS A 163 2.60 -0.42 -7.46
N ALA A 164 3.89 -0.46 -7.76
CA ALA A 164 4.85 0.40 -7.08
C ALA A 164 4.61 1.88 -7.44
N GLU A 165 4.31 2.18 -8.71
CA GLU A 165 3.95 3.53 -9.17
C GLU A 165 2.67 4.03 -8.48
N SER A 166 1.71 3.15 -8.20
CA SER A 166 0.47 3.54 -7.51
C SER A 166 0.70 4.04 -6.08
N THR A 167 1.88 3.78 -5.50
CA THR A 167 2.26 4.30 -4.18
C THR A 167 2.81 5.72 -4.21
N GLY A 168 3.19 6.22 -5.39
CA GLY A 168 3.87 7.51 -5.55
C GLY A 168 5.30 7.57 -4.99
N LEU A 169 5.85 6.44 -4.51
CA LEU A 169 7.21 6.36 -3.99
C LEU A 169 8.22 6.21 -5.12
N ARG A 170 9.48 6.61 -4.86
CA ARG A 170 10.58 6.36 -5.79
C ARG A 170 10.81 4.87 -5.95
N ILE A 171 10.96 4.40 -7.19
CA ILE A 171 11.19 2.98 -7.49
C ILE A 171 12.65 2.76 -7.83
N LEU A 172 13.29 1.83 -7.12
CA LEU A 172 14.59 1.27 -7.47
C LEU A 172 14.36 -0.16 -7.97
N LEU A 173 14.74 -0.45 -9.21
CA LEU A 173 14.64 -1.80 -9.76
C LEU A 173 15.99 -2.50 -9.64
N ALA A 174 16.00 -3.70 -9.05
CA ALA A 174 17.19 -4.50 -8.88
C ALA A 174 16.99 -5.90 -9.49
N LEU A 175 17.85 -6.23 -10.44
CA LEU A 175 17.90 -7.53 -11.10
C LEU A 175 19.00 -8.39 -10.46
N SER A 176 18.58 -9.34 -9.63
CA SER A 176 19.45 -10.31 -8.97
C SER A 176 19.83 -11.47 -9.90
N LYS A 177 20.83 -12.26 -9.46
CA LYS A 177 21.34 -13.43 -10.19
C LYS A 177 21.79 -13.08 -11.62
N SER A 178 22.29 -11.86 -11.78
CA SER A 178 22.77 -11.36 -13.07
C SER A 178 23.99 -12.14 -13.58
N ASP A 179 24.68 -12.86 -12.69
CA ASP A 179 25.81 -13.75 -12.99
C ASP A 179 25.42 -15.01 -13.76
N LEU A 180 24.16 -15.45 -13.70
CA LEU A 180 23.68 -16.67 -14.35
C LEU A 180 23.26 -16.47 -15.82
N VAL A 181 23.29 -15.23 -16.32
CA VAL A 181 22.86 -14.88 -17.68
C VAL A 181 24.00 -14.27 -18.49
N SER A 182 23.96 -14.44 -19.80
CA SER A 182 24.93 -13.84 -20.72
C SER A 182 24.81 -12.31 -20.74
N GLU A 183 25.89 -11.63 -21.10
CA GLU A 183 25.91 -10.17 -21.25
C GLU A 183 24.91 -9.68 -22.31
N THR A 184 24.62 -10.49 -23.34
CA THR A 184 23.61 -10.19 -24.35
C THR A 184 22.20 -10.12 -23.77
N VAL A 185 21.82 -11.08 -22.92
CA VAL A 185 20.52 -11.09 -22.23
C VAL A 185 20.43 -9.92 -21.26
N ARG A 186 21.51 -9.67 -20.50
CA ARG A 186 21.58 -8.55 -19.56
C ARG A 186 21.38 -7.19 -20.25
N ARG A 187 22.05 -6.98 -21.39
CA ARG A 187 21.91 -5.76 -22.19
C ARG A 187 20.51 -5.61 -22.77
N GLY A 188 19.95 -6.69 -23.33
CA GLY A 188 18.58 -6.67 -23.84
C GLY A 188 17.56 -6.25 -22.78
N TRP A 189 17.68 -6.76 -21.55
CA TRP A 189 16.83 -6.33 -20.44
C TRP A 189 17.10 -4.90 -19.99
N ARG A 190 18.35 -4.44 -19.98
CA ARG A 190 18.68 -3.04 -19.69
C ARG A 190 17.99 -2.10 -20.67
N ASP A 191 18.16 -2.33 -21.96
CA ASP A 191 17.63 -1.47 -23.02
C ASP A 191 16.10 -1.46 -22.99
N ARG A 192 15.49 -2.63 -22.76
CA ARG A 192 14.03 -2.77 -22.58
C ARG A 192 13.50 -1.99 -21.38
N LEU A 193 14.17 -2.08 -20.23
CA LEU A 193 13.73 -1.38 -19.01
C LEU A 193 13.94 0.13 -19.11
N ILE A 194 15.02 0.58 -19.75
CA ILE A 194 15.24 2.00 -20.06
C ILE A 194 14.12 2.52 -20.96
N ALA A 195 13.70 1.75 -21.98
CA ALA A 195 12.57 2.10 -22.83
C ALA A 195 11.25 2.16 -22.05
N TRP A 196 11.10 1.37 -20.98
CA TRP A 196 9.97 1.44 -20.06
C TRP A 196 10.07 2.61 -19.06
N GLY A 197 11.19 3.34 -19.02
CA GLY A 197 11.44 4.46 -18.13
C GLY A 197 12.10 4.11 -16.80
N TYR A 198 12.69 2.91 -16.67
CA TYR A 198 13.36 2.43 -15.44
C TYR A 198 14.83 2.13 -15.67
N ASP A 199 15.69 2.55 -14.74
CA ASP A 199 17.12 2.23 -14.75
C ASP A 199 17.43 1.12 -13.73
N PRO A 200 17.71 -0.13 -14.17
CA PRO A 200 17.88 -1.26 -13.28
C PRO A 200 19.31 -1.43 -12.76
N PHE A 201 19.43 -1.73 -11.46
CA PHE A 201 20.66 -2.23 -10.86
C PHE A 201 20.85 -3.71 -11.17
N PHE A 202 21.98 -4.06 -11.78
CA PHE A 202 22.35 -5.45 -12.02
C PHE A 202 23.18 -5.98 -10.86
N LEU A 203 22.60 -6.88 -10.08
CA LEU A 203 23.22 -7.43 -8.88
C LEU A 203 23.65 -8.87 -9.12
N SER A 204 24.92 -9.15 -8.82
CA SER A 204 25.38 -10.49 -8.46
C SER A 204 25.70 -10.49 -6.96
N LEU A 205 25.20 -11.48 -6.23
CA LEU A 205 25.49 -11.60 -4.79
C LEU A 205 26.98 -11.83 -4.50
N TYR A 206 27.75 -12.20 -5.52
CA TYR A 206 29.20 -12.40 -5.46
C TYR A 206 30.00 -11.16 -5.87
N GLY A 207 29.37 -10.14 -6.46
CA GLY A 207 30.02 -8.91 -6.91
C GLY A 207 29.99 -7.80 -5.85
N PRO A 208 31.12 -7.40 -5.23
CA PRO A 208 31.12 -6.40 -4.15
C PRO A 208 30.74 -4.98 -4.64
N ASP A 209 31.12 -4.60 -5.86
CA ASP A 209 30.94 -3.23 -6.37
C ASP A 209 29.47 -2.87 -6.61
N GLN A 210 28.66 -3.82 -7.09
CA GLN A 210 27.26 -3.60 -7.42
C GLN A 210 26.41 -3.42 -6.16
N VAL A 211 26.72 -4.20 -5.11
CA VAL A 211 26.07 -4.06 -3.80
C VAL A 211 26.43 -2.72 -3.16
N ALA A 212 27.67 -2.25 -3.33
CA ALA A 212 28.09 -0.95 -2.82
C ALA A 212 27.33 0.22 -3.48
N GLN A 213 27.10 0.17 -4.79
CA GLN A 213 26.29 1.17 -5.50
C GLN A 213 24.84 1.18 -4.99
N LEU A 214 24.25 0.01 -4.78
CA LEU A 214 22.92 -0.09 -4.18
C LEU A 214 22.90 0.49 -2.77
N GLN A 215 23.89 0.18 -1.92
CA GLN A 215 23.98 0.74 -0.57
C GLN A 215 24.03 2.26 -0.55
N THR A 216 24.72 2.88 -1.51
CA THR A 216 24.73 4.34 -1.66
C THR A 216 23.34 4.89 -2.03
N ALA A 217 22.59 4.20 -2.90
CA ALA A 217 21.22 4.60 -3.25
C ALA A 217 20.22 4.41 -2.08
N LEU A 218 20.51 3.50 -1.16
CA LEU A 218 19.67 3.22 0.02
C LEU A 218 19.98 4.13 1.23
N GLN A 219 21.08 4.87 1.17
CA GLN A 219 21.61 5.58 2.32
C GLN A 219 20.66 6.68 2.82
N GLY A 220 20.33 6.63 4.11
CA GLY A 220 19.52 7.66 4.77
C GLY A 220 18.02 7.67 4.40
N GLN A 221 17.56 6.67 3.66
CA GLN A 221 16.16 6.55 3.21
C GLN A 221 15.46 5.36 3.88
N ILE A 222 14.14 5.44 4.05
CA ILE A 222 13.29 4.31 4.42
C ILE A 222 12.91 3.57 3.14
N THR A 223 13.50 2.39 2.94
CA THR A 223 13.31 1.55 1.76
C THR A 223 12.45 0.33 2.07
N ILE A 224 11.47 0.06 1.24
CA ILE A 224 10.67 -1.16 1.30
C ILE A 224 11.13 -2.15 0.25
N VAL A 225 11.46 -3.37 0.65
CA VAL A 225 11.85 -4.43 -0.29
C VAL A 225 10.62 -5.20 -0.73
N ALA A 226 10.41 -5.31 -2.04
CA ALA A 226 9.30 -6.02 -2.67
C ALA A 226 9.77 -6.84 -3.88
N GLY A 227 9.00 -7.86 -4.24
CA GLY A 227 9.30 -8.74 -5.39
C GLY A 227 8.82 -10.18 -5.16
N PRO A 228 8.82 -11.04 -6.18
CA PRO A 228 8.32 -12.41 -6.06
C PRO A 228 9.17 -13.28 -5.13
N SER A 229 8.62 -14.42 -4.69
CA SER A 229 9.37 -15.40 -3.90
C SER A 229 10.49 -16.05 -4.75
N GLY A 230 11.60 -16.44 -4.11
CA GLY A 230 12.71 -17.12 -4.79
C GLY A 230 13.69 -16.22 -5.55
N VAL A 231 13.40 -14.93 -5.71
CA VAL A 231 14.29 -13.96 -6.40
C VAL A 231 15.52 -13.53 -5.61
N GLY A 232 15.72 -14.04 -4.39
CA GLY A 232 16.90 -13.72 -3.57
C GLY A 232 16.79 -12.47 -2.70
N LYS A 233 15.58 -11.97 -2.39
CA LYS A 233 15.37 -10.84 -1.46
C LYS A 233 16.05 -11.06 -0.11
N SER A 234 15.78 -12.19 0.56
CA SER A 234 16.39 -12.49 1.86
C SER A 234 17.91 -12.60 1.78
N SER A 235 18.45 -13.16 0.68
CA SER A 235 19.89 -13.21 0.45
C SER A 235 20.50 -11.81 0.26
N LEU A 236 19.81 -10.91 -0.45
CA LEU A 236 20.21 -9.52 -0.61
C LEU A 236 20.17 -8.79 0.74
N ILE A 237 19.12 -8.98 1.53
CA ILE A 237 18.98 -8.35 2.85
C ILE A 237 20.10 -8.84 3.78
N ASN A 238 20.38 -10.14 3.83
CA ASN A 238 21.49 -10.69 4.62
C ASN A 238 22.86 -10.13 4.18
N ARG A 239 23.04 -9.80 2.89
CA ARG A 239 24.27 -9.19 2.41
C ARG A 239 24.37 -7.71 2.75
N LEU A 240 23.25 -6.99 2.74
CA LEU A 240 23.15 -5.59 3.14
C LEU A 240 23.29 -5.44 4.67
N ILE A 241 22.82 -6.43 5.42
CA ILE A 241 22.77 -6.45 6.89
C ILE A 241 23.36 -7.79 7.38
N PRO A 242 24.70 -7.90 7.47
CA PRO A 242 25.38 -9.15 7.83
C PRO A 242 24.94 -9.73 9.18
N ASP A 243 24.56 -8.88 10.13
CA ASP A 243 24.16 -9.26 11.50
C ASP A 243 22.67 -9.64 11.65
N GLN A 244 21.91 -9.72 10.54
CA GLN A 244 20.47 -9.96 10.60
C GLN A 244 20.12 -11.36 11.15
N SER A 245 20.94 -12.37 10.88
CA SER A 245 20.72 -13.76 11.34
C SER A 245 20.76 -13.89 12.86
N LEU A 246 21.60 -13.09 13.53
CA LEU A 246 21.69 -13.01 14.99
C LEU A 246 20.43 -12.37 15.58
N ARG A 247 19.97 -11.23 15.03
CA ARG A 247 18.76 -10.52 15.53
C ARG A 247 17.48 -11.32 15.34
N ILE A 248 17.32 -12.03 14.22
CA ILE A 248 16.18 -12.94 14.03
C ILE A 248 16.21 -14.01 15.13
N SER A 249 17.37 -14.56 15.49
CA SER A 249 17.46 -15.58 16.56
C SER A 249 17.22 -15.03 17.97
N GLU A 250 17.70 -13.81 18.28
CA GLU A 250 17.57 -13.18 19.59
C GLU A 250 16.14 -12.73 19.89
N VAL A 251 15.41 -12.24 18.87
CA VAL A 251 14.00 -11.84 19.00
C VAL A 251 13.06 -13.04 18.81
N SER A 252 13.41 -14.01 17.95
CA SER A 252 12.63 -15.23 17.69
C SER A 252 12.88 -16.37 18.68
N GLY A 253 13.66 -16.16 19.75
CA GLY A 253 13.85 -17.15 20.82
C GLY A 253 12.55 -17.65 21.48
N LYS A 254 11.39 -17.06 21.15
CA LYS A 254 10.05 -17.49 21.56
C LYS A 254 9.10 -17.90 20.41
N LEU A 255 9.52 -17.85 19.15
CA LEU A 255 8.68 -18.24 18.01
C LEU A 255 9.22 -19.53 17.36
N GLY A 256 8.86 -20.65 17.98
CA GLY A 256 9.09 -21.97 17.41
C GLY A 256 8.26 -22.19 16.14
N ARG A 257 8.94 -22.77 15.14
CA ARG A 257 8.41 -23.56 14.01
C ARG A 257 7.31 -22.93 13.14
N GLY A 258 7.72 -22.60 11.92
CA GLY A 258 6.97 -22.93 10.72
C GLY A 258 5.96 -21.88 10.25
N ARG A 259 6.01 -21.65 8.93
CA ARG A 259 5.13 -20.78 8.13
C ARG A 259 5.55 -19.31 8.15
N HIS A 260 6.17 -18.91 7.04
CA HIS A 260 6.49 -17.54 6.65
C HIS A 260 5.23 -16.67 6.59
N THR A 261 4.70 -16.28 7.75
CA THR A 261 3.60 -15.35 7.91
C THR A 261 4.00 -14.31 8.94
N THR A 262 5.07 -13.57 8.67
CA THR A 262 5.41 -12.37 9.43
C THR A 262 4.43 -11.26 9.05
N ARG A 263 3.26 -11.24 9.70
CA ARG A 263 2.31 -10.10 9.66
C ARG A 263 2.87 -8.85 10.37
N HIS A 264 4.08 -8.94 10.92
CA HIS A 264 4.79 -7.86 11.59
C HIS A 264 5.77 -7.23 10.60
N VAL A 265 5.64 -5.92 10.42
CA VAL A 265 6.58 -5.11 9.64
C VAL A 265 7.61 -4.57 10.61
N GLU A 266 8.89 -4.73 10.28
CA GLU A 266 10.01 -4.25 11.08
C GLU A 266 10.99 -3.52 10.16
N LEU A 267 11.56 -2.42 10.64
CA LEU A 267 12.61 -1.67 9.97
C LEU A 267 13.98 -2.08 10.51
N PHE A 268 14.87 -2.49 9.61
CA PHE A 268 16.24 -2.85 9.90
C PHE A 268 17.18 -1.71 9.49
N GLU A 269 18.09 -1.34 10.37
CA GLU A 269 19.10 -0.33 10.07
C GLU A 269 20.18 -0.88 9.14
N LEU A 270 20.52 -0.11 8.11
CA LEU A 270 21.62 -0.41 7.20
C LEU A 270 22.96 0.07 7.81
N PRO A 271 24.08 -0.66 7.62
CA PRO A 271 25.38 -0.27 8.18
C PRO A 271 25.89 1.11 7.75
N ARG A 272 25.47 1.60 6.58
CA ARG A 272 25.83 2.92 6.04
C ARG A 272 24.76 4.00 6.32
N GLY A 273 23.75 3.68 7.13
CA GLY A 273 22.60 4.52 7.40
C GLY A 273 21.43 4.28 6.44
N GLY A 274 20.21 4.54 6.91
CA GLY A 274 18.97 4.18 6.22
C GLY A 274 18.26 3.01 6.90
N LEU A 275 16.98 2.84 6.58
CA LEU A 275 16.11 1.83 7.17
C LEU A 275 15.51 0.95 6.07
N LEU A 276 15.44 -0.34 6.33
CA LEU A 276 14.96 -1.33 5.37
C LEU A 276 13.78 -2.10 5.97
N ALA A 277 12.63 -2.06 5.32
CA ALA A 277 11.48 -2.87 5.67
C ALA A 277 11.50 -4.17 4.82
N ASP A 278 11.58 -5.31 5.49
CA ASP A 278 11.25 -6.60 4.86
C ASP A 278 9.75 -6.85 5.01
N THR A 279 9.07 -7.06 3.89
CA THR A 279 7.62 -7.10 3.87
C THR A 279 7.18 -8.36 3.13
N PRO A 280 6.95 -9.46 3.86
CA PRO A 280 6.44 -10.69 3.26
C PRO A 280 4.98 -10.46 2.89
N GLY A 281 4.70 -10.25 1.60
CA GLY A 281 3.33 -10.00 1.14
C GLY A 281 3.21 -9.50 -0.30
N PHE A 282 4.24 -8.85 -0.84
CA PHE A 282 4.29 -8.45 -2.25
C PHE A 282 4.65 -9.61 -3.19
N ASN A 283 4.02 -10.77 -3.09
CA ASN A 283 4.30 -11.87 -4.02
C ASN A 283 3.42 -11.80 -5.28
N GLN A 284 2.20 -11.27 -5.17
CA GLN A 284 1.32 -10.92 -6.28
C GLN A 284 0.54 -9.65 -5.91
N PRO A 285 0.95 -8.47 -6.39
CA PRO A 285 0.25 -7.25 -6.05
C PRO A 285 -1.16 -7.27 -6.66
N GLN A 286 -2.17 -7.04 -5.82
CA GLN A 286 -3.50 -6.70 -6.30
C GLN A 286 -3.50 -5.21 -6.69
N LEU A 287 -4.01 -4.94 -7.89
CA LEU A 287 -4.27 -3.58 -8.33
C LEU A 287 -5.57 -3.12 -7.66
N ASP A 288 -5.50 -2.02 -6.93
CA ASP A 288 -6.56 -1.49 -6.08
C ASP A 288 -6.69 0.04 -6.22
N SER A 289 -6.22 0.57 -7.35
CA SER A 289 -6.33 1.98 -7.72
C SER A 289 -7.58 2.24 -8.56
N ALA A 290 -8.02 3.49 -8.63
CA ALA A 290 -9.06 3.89 -9.58
C ALA A 290 -8.57 3.65 -11.03
N PRO A 291 -9.41 3.10 -11.94
CA PRO A 291 -9.02 2.85 -13.33
C PRO A 291 -8.50 4.10 -14.05
N GLU A 292 -9.00 5.28 -13.69
CA GLU A 292 -8.60 6.57 -14.26
C GLU A 292 -7.15 6.95 -13.96
N LEU A 293 -6.58 6.38 -12.89
CA LEU A 293 -5.18 6.63 -12.52
C LEU A 293 -4.21 5.72 -13.29
N LEU A 294 -4.68 4.59 -13.83
CA LEU A 294 -3.84 3.61 -14.53
C LEU A 294 -2.94 4.22 -15.61
N PRO A 295 -3.42 5.13 -16.50
CA PRO A 295 -2.57 5.78 -17.50
C PRO A 295 -1.35 6.48 -16.89
N GLN A 296 -1.51 7.10 -15.72
CA GLN A 296 -0.44 7.83 -15.05
C GLN A 296 0.58 6.91 -14.39
N LEU A 297 0.27 5.61 -14.21
CA LEU A 297 1.18 4.62 -13.62
C LEU A 297 2.17 4.04 -14.65
N PHE A 298 2.03 4.37 -15.93
CA PHE A 298 2.96 3.95 -16.98
C PHE A 298 3.83 5.14 -17.44
N PRO A 299 5.16 5.10 -17.21
CA PRO A 299 6.06 6.15 -17.68
C PRO A 299 5.95 6.43 -19.19
N GLU A 300 5.73 5.40 -20.00
CA GLU A 300 5.60 5.51 -21.45
C GLU A 300 4.33 6.25 -21.86
N ILE A 301 3.22 6.00 -21.16
CA ILE A 301 1.98 6.75 -21.36
C ILE A 301 2.20 8.21 -20.97
N ARG A 302 2.82 8.47 -19.81
CA ARG A 302 3.15 9.84 -19.38
C ARG A 302 4.00 10.56 -20.43
N GLN A 303 5.01 9.89 -20.98
CA GLN A 303 5.87 10.45 -22.02
C GLN A 303 5.08 10.77 -23.31
N ARG A 304 4.20 9.86 -23.75
CA ARG A 304 3.34 10.07 -24.93
C ARG A 304 2.36 11.23 -24.74
N LEU A 305 1.74 11.33 -23.56
CA LEU A 305 0.84 12.42 -23.19
C LEU A 305 1.56 13.76 -23.02
N ALA A 306 2.87 13.75 -22.73
CA ALA A 306 3.69 14.95 -22.74
C ALA A 306 3.97 15.44 -24.18
N ALA A 307 4.12 14.50 -25.13
CA ALA A 307 4.41 14.81 -26.53
C ALA A 307 3.16 15.24 -27.33
N GLY A 308 1.97 14.80 -26.92
CA GLY A 308 0.72 15.15 -27.60
C GLY A 308 -0.50 14.97 -26.71
N ARG A 309 -1.65 15.51 -27.13
CA ARG A 309 -2.91 15.39 -26.38
C ARG A 309 -3.89 14.52 -27.14
N CYS A 310 -4.59 13.65 -26.42
CA CYS A 310 -5.72 12.91 -26.98
C CYS A 310 -6.85 13.86 -27.36
N GLN A 311 -7.65 13.46 -28.34
CA GLN A 311 -8.84 14.20 -28.76
C GLN A 311 -9.84 14.39 -27.60
N PHE A 312 -9.98 13.39 -26.73
CA PHE A 312 -10.91 13.40 -25.60
C PHE A 312 -10.15 13.60 -24.27
N ALA A 313 -10.69 14.44 -23.40
CA ALA A 313 -10.11 14.71 -22.07
C ALA A 313 -10.20 13.50 -21.12
N ASN A 314 -11.22 12.64 -21.29
CA ASN A 314 -11.47 11.43 -20.52
C ASN A 314 -11.08 10.15 -21.30
N CYS A 315 -10.10 10.24 -22.19
CA CYS A 315 -9.63 9.10 -22.97
C CYS A 315 -9.06 8.00 -22.05
N ARG A 316 -9.62 6.80 -22.12
CA ARG A 316 -9.13 5.59 -21.44
C ARG A 316 -8.05 4.86 -22.23
N HIS A 317 -7.66 5.40 -23.38
CA HIS A 317 -6.61 4.86 -24.24
C HIS A 317 -6.84 3.40 -24.68
N CYS A 318 -8.10 3.02 -24.91
CA CYS A 318 -8.48 1.65 -25.25
C CYS A 318 -9.03 1.59 -26.67
N SER A 319 -10.17 2.23 -26.91
CA SER A 319 -10.91 2.17 -28.18
C SER A 319 -11.11 3.54 -28.83
N GLU A 320 -10.74 4.63 -28.16
CA GLU A 320 -11.01 5.98 -28.62
C GLU A 320 -10.26 6.32 -29.92
N PRO A 321 -10.91 7.02 -30.88
CA PRO A 321 -10.25 7.49 -32.09
C PRO A 321 -9.24 8.60 -31.78
N ASN A 322 -8.20 8.73 -32.60
CA ASN A 322 -7.12 9.73 -32.45
C ASN A 322 -6.47 9.74 -31.05
N CYS A 323 -6.33 8.56 -30.44
CA CYS A 323 -5.64 8.39 -29.18
C CYS A 323 -4.12 8.41 -29.38
N VAL A 324 -3.43 9.39 -28.76
CA VAL A 324 -1.97 9.55 -28.82
C VAL A 324 -1.24 8.35 -28.22
N VAL A 325 -1.83 7.72 -27.20
CA VAL A 325 -1.25 6.56 -26.52
C VAL A 325 -1.33 5.30 -27.36
N ARG A 326 -2.48 5.04 -28.01
CA ARG A 326 -2.64 3.90 -28.92
C ARG A 326 -1.79 4.09 -30.17
N GLY A 327 -1.83 5.29 -30.74
CA GLY A 327 -1.13 5.67 -31.96
C GLY A 327 -1.60 4.86 -33.18
N ASP A 328 -2.28 5.48 -34.14
CA ASP A 328 -2.54 4.79 -35.40
C ASP A 328 -1.22 4.83 -36.23
N GLY A 329 -0.50 3.70 -36.35
CA GLY A 329 0.76 3.57 -37.13
C GLY A 329 2.01 3.20 -36.32
N ALA A 330 3.18 3.78 -36.61
CA ALA A 330 4.49 3.41 -36.04
C ALA A 330 4.61 3.58 -34.50
N MET A 331 3.67 4.29 -33.87
CA MET A 331 3.57 4.42 -32.40
C MET A 331 2.70 3.34 -31.75
N ALA A 332 2.12 2.42 -32.53
CA ALA A 332 1.36 1.25 -32.07
C ALA A 332 2.25 0.18 -31.42
N ASP A 333 3.57 0.30 -31.54
CA ASP A 333 4.55 -0.69 -31.04
C ASP A 333 4.88 -0.49 -29.55
N TRP A 334 3.84 -0.29 -28.73
CA TRP A 334 4.03 -0.29 -27.28
C TRP A 334 3.90 -1.71 -26.74
N GLU A 335 5.04 -2.28 -26.38
CA GLU A 335 5.15 -3.62 -25.83
C GLU A 335 4.17 -3.91 -24.68
N ARG A 336 3.98 -2.95 -23.74
CA ARG A 336 3.12 -3.14 -22.56
C ARG A 336 1.66 -2.73 -22.78
N TYR A 337 1.25 -2.41 -24.02
CA TYR A 337 -0.14 -2.04 -24.30
C TYR A 337 -1.12 -3.20 -24.01
N GLY A 338 -0.71 -4.44 -24.32
CA GLY A 338 -1.49 -5.63 -23.97
C GLY A 338 -1.72 -5.77 -22.46
N ASP A 339 -0.66 -5.57 -21.67
CA ASP A 339 -0.74 -5.56 -20.20
C ASP A 339 -1.67 -4.45 -19.69
N TYR A 340 -1.55 -3.26 -20.27
CA TYR A 340 -2.39 -2.12 -19.90
C TYR A 340 -3.88 -2.43 -20.05
N LEU A 341 -4.30 -3.03 -21.18
CA LEU A 341 -5.70 -3.40 -21.40
C LEU A 341 -6.19 -4.45 -20.41
N VAL A 342 -5.34 -5.43 -20.08
CA VAL A 342 -5.65 -6.46 -19.06
C VAL A 342 -5.83 -5.82 -17.70
N TYR A 343 -4.92 -4.94 -17.29
CA TYR A 343 -4.98 -4.26 -15.99
C TYR A 343 -6.16 -3.29 -15.91
N LEU A 344 -6.50 -2.61 -17.00
CA LEU A 344 -7.67 -1.73 -17.06
C LEU A 344 -8.95 -2.54 -16.82
N THR A 345 -9.10 -3.67 -17.51
CA THR A 345 -10.26 -4.56 -17.35
C THR A 345 -10.35 -5.11 -15.92
N GLU A 346 -9.22 -5.49 -15.33
CA GLU A 346 -9.16 -5.97 -13.94
C GLU A 346 -9.59 -4.88 -12.94
N LEU A 347 -9.09 -3.65 -13.11
CA LEU A 347 -9.42 -2.52 -12.24
C LEU A 347 -10.90 -2.13 -12.34
N GLU A 348 -11.46 -2.13 -13.56
CA GLU A 348 -12.89 -1.88 -13.77
C GLU A 348 -13.76 -2.96 -13.09
N ALA A 349 -13.37 -4.24 -13.20
CA ALA A 349 -14.07 -5.33 -12.53
C ALA A 349 -13.97 -5.25 -11.00
N TRP A 350 -12.79 -4.85 -10.49
CA TRP A 350 -12.56 -4.63 -9.07
C TRP A 350 -13.37 -3.45 -8.52
N GLN A 351 -13.42 -2.33 -9.25
CA GLN A 351 -14.21 -1.15 -8.88
C GLN A 351 -15.70 -1.48 -8.88
N ALA A 352 -16.20 -2.14 -9.93
CA ALA A 352 -17.60 -2.58 -9.98
C ALA A 352 -17.96 -3.53 -8.82
N SER A 353 -17.04 -4.39 -8.40
CA SER A 353 -17.23 -5.28 -7.25
C SER A 353 -17.25 -4.49 -5.93
N ARG A 354 -16.40 -3.47 -5.81
CA ARG A 354 -16.41 -2.55 -4.66
C ARG A 354 -17.67 -1.72 -4.59
N ASP A 355 -18.16 -1.20 -5.71
CA ASP A 355 -19.38 -0.40 -5.74
C ASP A 355 -20.61 -1.24 -5.37
N ARG A 356 -20.65 -2.52 -5.79
CA ARG A 356 -21.67 -3.47 -5.34
C ARG A 356 -21.60 -3.75 -3.83
N GLN A 357 -20.39 -3.82 -3.25
CA GLN A 357 -20.21 -4.04 -1.81
C GLN A 357 -20.44 -2.77 -0.98
N ALA A 358 -20.06 -1.61 -1.49
CA ALA A 358 -20.25 -0.29 -0.88
C ALA A 358 -21.70 0.19 -1.00
N ASN A 359 -22.50 -0.46 -1.84
CA ASN A 359 -23.94 -0.24 -1.94
C ASN A 359 -24.73 -1.41 -1.33
N PRO A 360 -24.72 -1.60 0.00
CA PRO A 360 -25.67 -2.49 0.65
C PRO A 360 -27.00 -1.73 0.77
N GLU A 361 -27.70 -1.49 -0.34
CA GLU A 361 -29.02 -0.81 -0.38
C GLU A 361 -29.11 0.52 0.40
N ALA A 362 -28.99 1.68 -0.27
CA ALA A 362 -29.55 2.98 0.14
C ALA A 362 -29.84 3.14 1.66
N ILE A 363 -28.93 3.81 2.38
CA ILE A 363 -28.99 4.13 3.82
C ILE A 363 -30.36 4.73 4.25
N VAL A 364 -31.13 5.25 3.30
CA VAL A 364 -32.39 5.95 3.47
C VAL A 364 -33.51 5.23 2.71
N LYS A 365 -34.64 4.99 3.37
CA LYS A 365 -35.90 4.59 2.75
C LYS A 365 -36.69 5.85 2.42
N GLU A 366 -37.10 5.98 1.16
CA GLU A 366 -38.06 7.02 0.77
C GLU A 366 -39.46 6.61 1.24
N LYS A 367 -40.13 7.48 2.00
CA LYS A 367 -41.51 7.27 2.43
C LYS A 367 -42.35 8.44 1.94
N GLN A 368 -43.30 8.16 1.06
CA GLN A 368 -44.36 9.11 0.71
C GLN A 368 -45.43 9.08 1.80
N ASN A 369 -45.72 10.25 2.38
CA ASN A 369 -46.90 10.43 3.21
C ASN A 369 -48.14 10.64 2.33
N SER A 370 -49.34 10.54 2.91
CA SER A 370 -50.62 10.70 2.21
C SER A 370 -50.78 12.03 1.46
N ASP A 371 -49.99 13.05 1.82
CA ASP A 371 -49.97 14.38 1.17
C ASP A 371 -48.93 14.49 0.03
N GLY A 372 -48.36 13.37 -0.45
CA GLY A 372 -47.42 13.34 -1.58
C GLY A 372 -45.99 13.81 -1.27
N LYS A 373 -45.71 14.22 -0.04
CA LYS A 373 -44.37 14.65 0.39
C LYS A 373 -43.48 13.43 0.67
N VAL A 374 -42.37 13.33 -0.06
CA VAL A 374 -41.34 12.29 0.11
C VAL A 374 -40.44 12.67 1.29
N THR A 375 -40.35 11.78 2.28
CA THR A 375 -39.49 11.95 3.45
C THR A 375 -38.44 10.84 3.46
N LEU A 376 -37.17 11.19 3.62
CA LEU A 376 -36.06 10.25 3.66
C LEU A 376 -35.80 9.84 5.11
N GLU A 377 -36.02 8.56 5.45
CA GLU A 377 -35.74 8.01 6.78
C GLU A 377 -34.59 7.01 6.75
N PRO A 378 -33.61 7.08 7.66
CA PRO A 378 -32.53 6.10 7.70
C PRO A 378 -33.07 4.69 8.00
N LYS A 379 -32.71 3.70 7.20
CA LYS A 379 -33.09 2.30 7.43
C LYS A 379 -32.39 1.83 8.72
N LEU A 380 -33.18 1.52 9.75
CA LEU A 380 -32.69 0.90 10.98
C LEU A 380 -32.07 -0.47 10.65
N GLU A 381 -30.89 -0.77 11.22
CA GLU A 381 -30.23 -2.06 11.04
C GLU A 381 -31.19 -3.21 11.42
N PRO A 382 -31.29 -4.28 10.59
CA PRO A 382 -32.05 -5.45 10.98
C PRO A 382 -31.37 -6.07 12.20
N LYS A 383 -32.06 -6.09 13.35
CA LYS A 383 -31.58 -6.76 14.56
C LYS A 383 -31.15 -8.19 14.20
N ARG A 384 -29.87 -8.52 14.42
CA ARG A 384 -29.25 -9.85 14.14
C ARG A 384 -29.99 -11.05 14.73
N TYR A 385 -30.92 -10.81 15.66
CA TYR A 385 -31.76 -11.82 16.30
C TYR A 385 -33.24 -11.43 16.20
N ARG A 386 -33.74 -11.21 14.98
CA ARG A 386 -35.19 -11.11 14.78
C ARG A 386 -35.77 -12.51 14.88
N ARG A 387 -36.42 -12.83 16.00
CA ARG A 387 -37.25 -14.05 16.10
C ARG A 387 -38.24 -14.03 14.94
N GLU A 388 -38.16 -15.02 14.07
CA GLU A 388 -39.15 -15.21 13.02
C GLU A 388 -40.54 -15.30 13.65
N SER A 389 -41.48 -14.59 13.03
CA SER A 389 -42.87 -14.61 13.47
C SER A 389 -43.37 -16.05 13.49
N ARG A 390 -44.12 -16.42 14.53
CA ARG A 390 -44.80 -17.72 14.63
C ARG A 390 -45.65 -18.02 13.38
N LYS A 391 -46.14 -16.99 12.69
CA LYS A 391 -46.89 -17.11 11.44
C LYS A 391 -45.99 -17.55 10.27
N SER A 392 -44.81 -16.93 10.12
CA SER A 392 -43.83 -17.28 9.09
C SER A 392 -43.34 -18.72 9.27
N ARG A 393 -43.00 -19.07 10.51
CA ARG A 393 -42.56 -20.43 10.86
C ARG A 393 -43.65 -21.49 10.63
N ARG A 394 -44.92 -21.17 10.89
CA ARG A 394 -46.05 -22.05 10.55
C ARG A 394 -46.23 -22.22 9.04
N GLN A 395 -46.05 -21.15 8.27
CA GLN A 395 -46.12 -21.18 6.81
C GLN A 395 -44.99 -22.05 6.22
N GLU A 396 -43.77 -21.93 6.74
CA GLU A 396 -42.65 -22.77 6.33
C GLU A 396 -42.87 -24.25 6.66
N ILE A 397 -43.33 -24.57 7.87
CA ILE A 397 -43.66 -25.94 8.24
C ILE A 397 -44.75 -26.50 7.31
N SER A 398 -45.80 -25.72 7.04
CA SER A 398 -46.88 -26.12 6.12
C SER A 398 -46.38 -26.34 4.69
N ASN A 399 -45.50 -25.48 4.19
CA ASN A 399 -44.90 -25.61 2.87
C ASN A 399 -43.97 -26.82 2.79
N PHE A 400 -43.25 -27.12 3.87
CA PHE A 400 -42.39 -28.29 3.94
C PHE A 400 -43.21 -29.58 3.97
N THR A 401 -44.29 -29.64 4.76
CA THR A 401 -45.18 -30.80 4.77
C THR A 401 -45.87 -31.02 3.43
N GLY A 402 -46.25 -29.95 2.70
CA GLY A 402 -46.78 -30.07 1.34
C GLY A 402 -45.76 -30.66 0.36
N LYS A 403 -44.50 -30.21 0.42
CA LYS A 403 -43.43 -30.78 -0.42
C LYS A 403 -43.14 -32.25 -0.12
N VAL A 404 -43.28 -32.67 1.14
CA VAL A 404 -43.10 -34.08 1.52
C VAL A 404 -44.28 -34.92 1.01
N SER A 405 -45.53 -34.43 1.11
CA SER A 405 -46.68 -35.15 0.55
C SER A 405 -46.63 -35.26 -0.97
N ASP A 406 -46.15 -34.22 -1.65
CA ASP A 406 -45.97 -34.23 -3.11
C ASP A 406 -44.90 -35.26 -3.53
N LEU A 407 -43.84 -35.41 -2.73
CA LEU A 407 -42.78 -36.39 -2.96
C LEU A 407 -43.26 -37.83 -2.69
N GLU A 408 -44.09 -38.04 -1.66
CA GLU A 408 -44.70 -39.34 -1.36
C GLU A 408 -45.70 -39.77 -2.46
N GLN A 409 -46.49 -38.84 -3.00
CA GLN A 409 -47.35 -39.13 -4.16
C GLN A 409 -46.54 -39.49 -5.40
N PHE A 410 -45.43 -38.79 -5.66
CA PHE A 410 -44.56 -39.07 -6.80
C PHE A 410 -43.95 -40.48 -6.72
N LEU A 411 -43.43 -40.86 -5.56
CA LEU A 411 -42.86 -42.20 -5.32
C LEU A 411 -43.92 -43.31 -5.29
N GLY A 412 -45.14 -43.01 -4.87
CA GLY A 412 -46.27 -43.95 -4.93
C GLY A 412 -46.75 -44.22 -6.36
N SER A 413 -46.71 -43.21 -7.25
CA SER A 413 -47.09 -43.39 -8.65
C SER A 413 -46.06 -44.19 -9.47
N GLU A 414 -44.77 -44.06 -9.18
CA GLU A 414 -43.74 -44.88 -9.86
C GLU A 414 -43.83 -46.37 -9.45
N ALA A 415 -44.28 -46.68 -8.23
CA ALA A 415 -44.42 -48.05 -7.77
C ALA A 415 -45.62 -48.81 -8.39
N GLU A 416 -46.64 -48.11 -8.89
CA GLU A 416 -47.79 -48.73 -9.56
C GLU A 416 -47.58 -48.94 -11.08
N GLU A 417 -46.65 -48.21 -11.72
CA GLU A 417 -46.30 -48.43 -13.14
C GLU A 417 -45.38 -49.64 -13.36
N ASP A 418 -44.57 -50.04 -12.37
CA ASP A 418 -43.69 -51.22 -12.46
C ASP A 418 -44.39 -52.57 -12.21
N LEU A 419 -45.70 -52.56 -11.91
CA LEU A 419 -46.50 -53.76 -11.58
C LEU A 419 -47.64 -54.05 -12.57
N ARG A 420 -47.63 -53.45 -13.77
CA ARG A 420 -48.59 -53.73 -14.86
C ARG A 420 -47.96 -54.34 -16.11
#